data_AF-A0A5K0XNE5-F1
#
_entry.id   AF-A0A5K0XNE5-F1
#
_cell.length_a   1.000
_cell.length_b   1.000
_cell.length_c   1.000
_cell.angle_alpha   90.00
_cell.angle_beta   90.00
_cell.angle_gamma   90.00
#
_symmetry.space_group_name_H-M   'P 1'
#
loop_
_entity.id
_entity.type
_entity.pdbx_description
1 polymer ?
#
loop_
_entity_poly.entity_id
_entity_poly.type
_entity_poly.pdbx_seq_one_letter_code
_entity_poly.pdbx_strand_id
1 'polypeptide(L)'
;DEIERGDVPKCIQCYMKEKGVSEEAARQHVDGLLRNAWKGLHKECAEATSNGTSHPFVHCALNLARMAQFMYQHGDGHGFPGKDYPAERILRLMVESV
;
A
#
# COMPACT_ATOMS: atom_id res chain seq x y z
N ASP A 1 9.67 14.26 5.55
CA ASP A 1 9.55 12.79 5.76
C ASP A 1 9.18 12.40 7.19
N GLU A 2 8.61 11.20 7.39
CA GLU A 2 8.21 10.68 8.71
C GLU A 2 9.35 10.71 9.75
N ILE A 3 10.55 10.31 9.32
CA ILE A 3 11.76 10.29 10.17
C ILE A 3 12.16 11.70 10.61
N GLU A 4 12.05 12.69 9.72
CA GLU A 4 12.36 14.10 10.05
C GLU A 4 11.39 14.67 11.09
N ARG A 5 10.17 14.12 11.16
CA ARG A 5 9.15 14.48 12.16
C ARG A 5 9.34 13.75 13.49
N GLY A 6 10.37 12.90 13.61
CA GLY A 6 10.68 12.14 14.83
C GLY A 6 9.98 10.79 14.96
N ASP A 7 9.44 10.24 13.87
CA ASP A 7 8.85 8.90 13.88
C ASP A 7 9.91 7.77 13.91
N VAL A 8 9.50 6.59 14.36
CA VAL A 8 10.35 5.39 14.42
C VAL A 8 10.66 4.86 13.02
N PRO A 9 11.85 4.24 12.81
CA PRO A 9 12.23 3.61 11.53
C PRO A 9 11.17 2.65 11.00
N LYS A 10 10.87 2.75 9.69
CA LYS A 10 9.97 1.82 8.98
C LYS A 10 10.77 0.78 8.21
N CYS A 11 10.09 -0.08 7.45
CA CYS A 11 10.69 -1.21 6.74
C CYS A 11 11.92 -0.85 5.90
N ILE A 12 11.89 0.29 5.18
CA ILE A 12 13.03 0.74 4.36
C ILE A 12 14.23 1.05 5.25
N GLN A 13 14.06 1.90 6.27
CA GLN A 13 15.15 2.29 7.18
C GLN A 13 15.67 1.12 8.02
N CYS A 14 14.77 0.23 8.48
CA CYS A 14 15.15 -0.99 9.19
C CYS A 14 16.02 -1.88 8.29
N TYR A 15 15.59 -2.14 7.06
CA TYR A 15 16.33 -2.99 6.13
C TYR A 15 17.69 -2.38 5.73
N MET A 16 17.76 -1.07 5.51
CA MET A 16 19.02 -0.35 5.30
C MET A 16 19.97 -0.57 6.47
N LYS A 17 19.50 -0.41 7.70
CA LYS A 17 20.31 -0.59 8.91
C LYS A 17 20.76 -2.03 9.12
N GLU A 18 19.87 -2.99 8.88
CA GLU A 18 20.14 -4.42 9.09
C GLU A 18 21.09 -5.01 8.05
N LYS A 19 21.00 -4.55 6.79
CA LYS A 19 21.77 -5.10 5.67
C LYS A 19 22.90 -4.19 5.19
N GLY A 20 22.99 -2.97 5.71
CA GLY A 20 24.01 -1.99 5.31
C GLY A 20 23.89 -1.55 3.85
N VAL A 21 22.67 -1.50 3.31
CA VAL A 21 22.41 -1.21 1.89
C VAL A 21 21.90 0.22 1.67
N SER A 22 21.95 0.69 0.41
CA SER A 22 21.35 1.97 0.01
C SER A 22 19.83 1.96 0.15
N GLU A 23 19.23 3.16 0.24
CA GLU A 23 17.76 3.30 0.26
C GLU A 23 17.12 2.69 -0.99
N GLU A 24 17.71 2.92 -2.17
CA GLU A 24 17.23 2.37 -3.43
C GLU A 24 17.18 0.83 -3.38
N ALA A 25 18.24 0.19 -2.90
CA ALA A 25 18.27 -1.27 -2.75
C ALA A 25 17.25 -1.76 -1.71
N ALA A 26 17.05 -1.03 -0.61
CA ALA A 26 16.04 -1.34 0.39
C ALA A 26 14.62 -1.19 -0.16
N ARG A 27 14.35 -0.15 -0.95
CA ARG A 27 13.06 0.08 -1.61
C ARG A 27 12.75 -1.03 -2.62
N GLN A 28 13.72 -1.40 -3.45
CA GLN A 28 13.57 -2.54 -4.37
C GLN A 28 13.28 -3.85 -3.64
N HIS A 29 13.91 -4.08 -2.48
CA HIS A 29 13.62 -5.25 -1.65
C HIS A 29 12.19 -5.23 -1.12
N VAL A 30 11.76 -4.11 -0.53
CA VAL A 30 10.40 -3.93 0.00
C VAL A 30 9.34 -4.06 -1.11
N ASP A 31 9.59 -3.53 -2.31
CA ASP A 31 8.72 -3.72 -3.47
C ASP A 31 8.60 -5.19 -3.87
N GLY A 32 9.69 -5.95 -3.78
CA GLY A 32 9.68 -7.39 -3.94
C GLY A 32 8.78 -8.10 -2.92
N LEU A 33 8.86 -7.70 -1.64
CA LEU A 33 7.99 -8.21 -0.57
C LEU A 33 6.52 -7.88 -0.84
N LEU A 34 6.22 -6.65 -1.24
CA LEU A 34 4.86 -6.22 -1.59
C LEU A 34 4.28 -7.01 -2.76
N ARG A 35 5.07 -7.26 -3.83
CA ARG A 35 4.65 -8.09 -4.96
C ARG A 35 4.35 -9.53 -4.55
N ASN A 36 5.14 -10.09 -3.65
CA ASN A 36 4.91 -11.44 -3.13
C ASN A 36 3.67 -11.49 -2.23
N ALA A 37 3.49 -10.51 -1.35
CA ALA A 37 2.29 -10.38 -0.52
C ALA A 37 1.03 -10.25 -1.39
N TRP A 38 1.10 -9.48 -2.49
CA TRP A 38 -0.01 -9.32 -3.43
C TRP A 38 -0.42 -10.64 -4.08
N LYS A 39 0.55 -11.45 -4.51
CA LYS A 39 0.31 -12.80 -5.06
C LYS A 39 -0.35 -13.72 -4.01
N GLY A 40 0.12 -13.67 -2.77
CA GLY A 40 -0.46 -14.41 -1.65
C GLY A 40 -1.92 -14.02 -1.40
N LEU A 41 -2.19 -12.72 -1.27
CA LEU A 41 -3.55 -12.18 -1.08
C LEU A 41 -4.50 -12.63 -2.20
N HIS A 42 -4.08 -12.52 -3.47
CA HIS A 42 -4.91 -12.96 -4.59
C HIS A 42 -5.24 -14.46 -4.53
N LYS A 43 -4.26 -15.30 -4.17
CA LYS A 43 -4.45 -16.74 -4.01
C LYS A 43 -5.43 -17.03 -2.87
N GLU A 44 -5.20 -16.45 -1.69
CA GLU A 44 -6.06 -16.63 -0.53
C GLU A 44 -7.50 -16.14 -0.78
N CYS A 45 -7.67 -15.02 -1.48
CA CYS A 45 -8.99 -14.52 -1.86
C CYS A 45 -9.71 -15.47 -2.84
N ALA A 46 -8.99 -16.08 -3.78
CA ALA A 46 -9.56 -17.07 -4.68
C ALA A 46 -10.00 -18.33 -3.91
N GLU A 47 -9.16 -18.83 -3.01
CA GLU A 47 -9.46 -19.99 -2.14
C GLU A 47 -10.61 -19.69 -1.17
N ALA A 48 -10.64 -18.50 -0.58
CA ALA A 48 -11.71 -18.07 0.32
C ALA A 48 -13.06 -18.03 -0.41
N THR A 49 -13.06 -17.56 -1.66
CA THR A 49 -14.26 -17.53 -2.52
C THR A 49 -14.72 -18.95 -2.85
N SER A 50 -13.82 -19.87 -3.18
CA SER A 50 -14.19 -21.27 -3.44
C SER A 50 -14.68 -22.01 -2.18
N ASN A 51 -14.18 -21.64 -1.00
CA ASN A 51 -14.51 -22.28 0.28
C ASN A 51 -15.75 -21.68 0.97
N GLY A 52 -16.50 -20.81 0.28
CA GLY A 52 -17.76 -20.25 0.80
C GLY A 52 -17.57 -19.14 1.85
N THR A 53 -16.39 -18.52 1.92
CA THR A 53 -16.19 -17.32 2.74
C THR A 53 -17.06 -16.19 2.22
N SER A 54 -17.56 -15.34 3.14
CA SER A 54 -18.37 -14.18 2.79
C SER A 54 -17.66 -13.30 1.76
N HIS A 55 -18.26 -13.21 0.58
CA HIS A 55 -17.75 -12.42 -0.54
C HIS A 55 -17.48 -10.94 -0.15
N PRO A 56 -18.36 -10.25 0.62
CA PRO A 56 -18.06 -8.91 1.13
C PRO A 56 -16.73 -8.79 1.88
N PHE A 57 -16.36 -9.76 2.72
CA PHE A 57 -15.12 -9.71 3.48
C PHE A 57 -13.89 -9.81 2.56
N VAL A 58 -13.92 -10.77 1.63
CA VAL A 58 -12.85 -10.96 0.62
C VAL A 58 -12.68 -9.69 -0.23
N HIS A 59 -13.78 -9.08 -0.65
CA HIS A 59 -13.76 -7.82 -1.40
C HIS A 59 -13.21 -6.65 -0.58
N CYS A 60 -13.59 -6.53 0.69
CA CYS A 60 -13.05 -5.52 1.58
C CYS A 60 -11.53 -5.65 1.76
N ALA A 61 -11.01 -6.87 1.95
CA ALA A 61 -9.57 -7.11 2.09
C ALA A 61 -8.79 -6.71 0.82
N LEU A 62 -9.29 -7.11 -0.36
CA LEU A 62 -8.70 -6.72 -1.64
C LEU A 62 -8.74 -5.20 -1.85
N ASN A 63 -9.88 -4.57 -1.56
CA ASN A 63 -10.06 -3.14 -1.76
C ASN A 63 -9.22 -2.32 -0.77
N LEU A 64 -9.02 -2.78 0.46
CA LEU A 64 -8.11 -2.14 1.41
C LEU A 64 -6.67 -2.13 0.88
N ALA A 65 -6.20 -3.25 0.35
CA ALA A 65 -4.86 -3.34 -0.22
C ALA A 65 -4.70 -2.44 -1.47
N ARG A 66 -5.72 -2.39 -2.34
CA ARG A 66 -5.77 -1.45 -3.49
C ARG A 66 -5.77 0.01 -3.05
N MET A 67 -6.55 0.34 -2.02
CA MET A 67 -6.61 1.68 -1.46
C MET A 67 -5.24 2.10 -0.92
N ALA A 68 -4.56 1.24 -0.16
CA ALA A 68 -3.21 1.54 0.32
C ALA A 68 -2.24 1.83 -0.83
N GLN A 69 -2.23 1.00 -1.88
CA GLN A 69 -1.40 1.26 -3.06
C GLN A 69 -1.75 2.59 -3.74
N PHE A 70 -3.04 2.83 -3.97
CA PHE A 70 -3.51 4.06 -4.58
C PHE A 70 -3.10 5.31 -3.78
N MET A 71 -3.18 5.25 -2.45
CA MET A 71 -2.84 6.37 -1.58
C MET A 71 -1.34 6.62 -1.51
N TYR A 72 -0.51 5.57 -1.53
CA TYR A 72 0.91 5.69 -1.17
C TYR A 72 1.90 5.48 -2.33
N GLN A 73 1.45 5.12 -3.54
CA GLN A 73 2.34 4.85 -4.68
C GLN A 73 3.15 6.07 -5.17
N HIS A 74 2.75 7.29 -4.79
CA HIS A 74 3.40 8.54 -5.22
C HIS A 74 3.82 9.43 -4.04
N GLY A 75 3.91 8.87 -2.83
CA GLY A 75 4.19 9.61 -1.60
C GLY A 75 3.02 9.56 -0.62
N ASP A 76 3.01 10.45 0.37
CA ASP A 76 2.00 10.44 1.43
C ASP A 76 0.66 11.04 0.97
N GLY A 77 -0.18 10.25 0.31
CA GLY A 77 -1.49 10.70 -0.13
C GLY A 77 -2.53 10.91 0.98
N HIS A 78 -2.23 10.50 2.22
CA HIS A 78 -3.19 10.57 3.34
C HIS A 78 -2.87 11.71 4.31
N GLY A 79 -1.65 11.75 4.85
CA GLY A 79 -1.23 12.73 5.86
C GLY A 79 -0.76 14.06 5.26
N PHE A 80 -0.32 14.04 4.02
CA PHE A 80 0.15 15.25 3.32
C PHE A 80 -0.14 15.15 1.82
N PRO A 81 -1.43 15.17 1.40
CA PRO A 81 -1.76 15.14 -0.02
C PRO A 81 -1.13 16.37 -0.68
N GLY A 82 -0.05 16.15 -1.43
CA GLY A 82 0.57 17.19 -2.24
C GLY A 82 -0.48 17.81 -3.16
N LYS A 83 -0.22 19.03 -3.63
CA LYS A 83 -1.15 19.74 -4.54
C LYS A 83 -1.52 18.95 -5.80
N ASP A 84 -0.75 17.91 -6.14
CA ASP A 84 -0.84 17.19 -7.41
C ASP A 84 -1.48 15.79 -7.36
N TYR A 85 -1.89 15.22 -6.20
CA TYR A 85 -2.79 14.03 -6.05
C TYR A 85 -2.66 13.38 -4.66
N PRO A 86 -3.73 12.89 -4.00
CA PRO A 86 -4.84 12.06 -4.51
C PRO A 86 -6.26 12.65 -4.29
N ALA A 87 -6.35 13.84 -3.69
CA ALA A 87 -7.62 14.45 -3.30
C ALA A 87 -8.57 14.66 -4.49
N GLU A 88 -8.10 15.17 -5.63
CA GLU A 88 -8.94 15.36 -6.83
C GLU A 88 -9.46 14.05 -7.43
N ARG A 89 -8.66 12.98 -7.37
CA ARG A 89 -9.03 11.67 -7.91
C ARG A 89 -10.00 10.94 -6.99
N ILE A 90 -9.84 11.10 -5.67
CA ILE A 90 -10.82 10.68 -4.67
C ILE A 90 -12.11 11.50 -4.83
N LEU A 91 -12.02 12.83 -5.03
CA LEU A 91 -13.16 13.71 -5.26
C LEU A 91 -13.94 13.26 -6.51
N ARG A 92 -13.25 12.96 -7.61
CA ARG A 92 -13.86 12.39 -8.82
C ARG A 92 -14.58 11.08 -8.56
N LEU A 93 -13.93 10.16 -7.85
CA LEU A 93 -14.50 8.84 -7.54
C LEU A 93 -15.68 8.90 -6.57
N MET A 94 -15.72 9.88 -5.66
CA MET A 94 -16.72 9.98 -4.59
C MET A 94 -17.85 11.00 -4.85
N VAL A 95 -17.58 12.06 -5.61
CA VAL A 95 -18.51 13.19 -5.83
C VAL A 95 -18.98 13.25 -7.28
N GLU A 96 -18.11 13.00 -8.25
CA GLU A 96 -18.43 13.10 -9.68
C GLU A 96 -18.88 11.77 -10.31
N SER A 97 -19.54 10.89 -9.53
CA SER A 97 -20.03 9.60 -10.04
C SER A 97 -20.68 9.75 -11.43
N VAL A 98 -20.15 9.00 -12.41
CA VAL A 98 -20.80 8.79 -13.72
C VAL A 98 -22.12 8.08 -13.53
#